data_AF-A0A0J6CP38-F1
#
_entry.id   AF-A0A0J6CP38-F1
#
_cell.length_a   1.000
_cell.length_b   1.000
_cell.length_c   1.000
_cell.angle_alpha   90.00
_cell.angle_beta   90.00
_cell.angle_gamma   90.00
#
_symmetry.space_group_name_H-M   'P 1'
#
loop_
_entity.id
_entity.type
_entity.pdbx_description
1 polymer ?
#
loop_
_entity_poly.entity_id
_entity_poly.type
_entity_poly.pdbx_seq_one_letter_code
_entity_poly.pdbx_strand_id
1 'polypeptide(L)'
;MEDILFEIGNKIVTDRYQLAKSIFTLQDESYGKKLKLSRVKEDQILDWRAELIEYIGKALYISDADITHDIRTWAKATGHLAISNGIPLEESFRVLTLFRRVSFEAAMREIQMKSLTACPLDVSKRIDAIIEEVTFTYNGICIGYHSQHQVKDLLTDDQLHITIIPITDTLALLPMTGSIHPKHTDLIMKETLNQCYDKQLSDILFDLSGVSNLDLPTVNSLTRMKKALTYSGISMCICGIQPSTALSMVAQGCNLNGLTIFSTLRQALLKRGIRQTAAK
;
A
#
# COMPACT_ATOMS: atom_id res chain seq x y z
N MET A 1 28.12 -23.08 27.55
CA MET A 1 27.69 -22.12 26.52
C MET A 1 26.16 -22.12 26.40
N GLU A 2 25.54 -23.29 26.35
CA GLU A 2 24.06 -23.44 26.39
C GLU A 2 23.42 -22.80 27.63
N ASP A 3 23.98 -23.00 28.83
CA ASP A 3 23.44 -22.39 30.07
C ASP A 3 23.45 -20.86 30.07
N ILE A 4 24.47 -20.25 29.46
CA ILE A 4 24.61 -18.78 29.38
C ILE A 4 23.59 -18.20 28.40
N LEU A 5 23.43 -18.83 27.23
CA LEU A 5 22.44 -18.40 26.25
C LEU A 5 21.01 -18.64 26.74
N PHE A 6 20.79 -19.69 27.52
CA PHE A 6 19.54 -19.92 28.23
C PHE A 6 19.22 -18.79 29.19
N GLU A 7 20.19 -18.36 30.01
CA GLU A 7 19.98 -17.29 30.97
C GLU A 7 19.61 -15.96 30.28
N ILE A 8 20.33 -15.59 29.21
CA ILE A 8 20.06 -14.39 28.41
C ILE A 8 18.67 -14.49 27.74
N GLY A 9 18.40 -15.61 27.08
CA GLY A 9 17.13 -15.82 26.38
C GLY A 9 15.93 -15.85 27.32
N ASN A 10 16.04 -16.54 28.44
CA ASN A 10 14.98 -16.60 29.45
C ASN A 10 14.69 -15.24 30.07
N LYS A 11 15.71 -14.37 30.22
CA LYS A 11 15.50 -12.98 30.63
C LYS A 11 14.67 -12.20 29.62
N ILE A 12 14.98 -12.32 28.32
CA ILE A 12 14.20 -11.67 27.24
C ILE A 12 12.75 -12.19 27.25
N VAL A 13 12.54 -13.49 27.42
CA VAL A 13 11.21 -14.11 27.53
C VAL A 13 10.43 -13.58 28.73
N THR A 14 11.10 -13.42 29.88
CA THR A 14 10.48 -12.91 31.11
C THR A 14 10.07 -11.45 30.96
N ASP A 15 10.92 -10.64 30.32
CA ASP A 15 10.68 -9.19 30.15
C ASP A 15 9.86 -8.86 28.89
N ARG A 16 9.35 -9.86 28.16
CA ARG A 16 8.75 -9.71 26.82
C ARG A 16 7.71 -8.60 26.71
N TYR A 17 6.83 -8.45 27.69
CA TYR A 17 5.81 -7.40 27.69
C TYR A 17 6.38 -6.00 27.93
N GLN A 18 7.41 -5.87 28.78
CA GLN A 18 8.11 -4.60 28.98
C GLN A 18 8.83 -4.19 27.68
N LEU A 19 9.54 -5.13 27.07
CA LEU A 19 10.24 -4.92 25.80
C LEU A 19 9.25 -4.57 24.68
N ALA A 20 8.10 -5.25 24.60
CA ALA A 20 7.04 -4.97 23.63
C ALA A 20 6.48 -3.55 23.75
N LYS A 21 6.30 -3.04 24.98
CA LYS A 21 5.89 -1.66 25.24
C LYS A 21 6.96 -0.64 24.82
N SER A 22 8.24 -0.97 24.99
CA SER A 22 9.34 -0.09 24.57
C SER A 22 9.37 0.12 23.05
N ILE A 23 9.02 -0.91 22.27
CA ILE A 23 8.90 -0.81 20.80
C ILE A 23 7.84 0.23 20.42
N PHE A 24 6.72 0.29 21.14
CA PHE A 24 5.68 1.30 20.90
C PHE A 24 6.19 2.73 21.12
N THR A 25 7.03 2.92 22.14
CA THR A 25 7.57 4.24 22.48
C THR A 25 8.64 4.72 21.48
N LEU A 26 9.41 3.79 20.93
CA LEU A 26 10.44 4.06 19.91
C LEU A 26 9.88 4.22 18.50
N GLN A 27 8.58 3.96 18.33
CA GLN A 27 7.91 4.01 17.05
C GLN A 27 7.37 5.42 16.79
N ASP A 28 7.75 5.98 15.63
CA ASP A 28 7.38 7.33 15.18
C ASP A 28 5.85 7.60 15.24
N GLU A 29 5.45 8.81 15.64
CA GLU A 29 4.06 9.28 15.76
C GLU A 29 3.23 9.04 14.48
N SER A 30 3.89 9.08 13.32
CA SER A 30 3.32 8.74 12.00
C SER A 30 2.68 7.35 11.97
N TYR A 31 3.29 6.36 12.62
CA TYR A 31 2.79 4.99 12.65
C TYR A 31 1.65 4.81 13.66
N GLY A 32 1.73 5.44 14.83
CA GLY A 32 0.62 5.45 15.80
C GLY A 32 -0.69 5.95 15.19
N LYS A 33 -0.61 6.92 14.26
CA LYS A 33 -1.76 7.40 13.46
C LYS A 33 -2.27 6.36 12.44
N LYS A 34 -1.38 5.63 11.76
CA LYS A 34 -1.76 4.55 10.82
C LYS A 34 -2.31 3.30 11.53
N LEU A 35 -1.80 2.97 12.71
CA LEU A 35 -2.31 1.89 13.55
C LEU A 35 -3.73 2.19 14.05
N LYS A 36 -4.03 3.46 14.39
CA LYS A 36 -5.39 3.92 14.72
C LYS A 36 -6.37 3.82 13.54
N LEU A 37 -5.88 3.79 12.30
CA LEU A 37 -6.70 3.53 11.10
C LEU A 37 -6.95 2.02 10.89
N SER A 38 -6.15 1.15 11.52
CA SER A 38 -6.37 -0.31 11.51
C SER A 38 -7.42 -0.71 12.55
N ARG A 39 -8.27 -1.70 12.24
CA ARG A 39 -9.34 -2.17 13.15
C ARG A 39 -8.83 -3.03 14.31
N VAL A 40 -7.52 -3.04 14.54
CA VAL A 40 -6.84 -3.92 15.50
C VAL A 40 -6.73 -3.21 16.85
N LYS A 41 -7.09 -3.91 17.94
CA LYS A 41 -7.01 -3.37 19.30
C LYS A 41 -5.56 -3.26 19.76
N GLU A 42 -5.22 -2.21 20.52
CA GLU A 42 -3.86 -1.99 21.04
C GLU A 42 -3.34 -3.16 21.90
N ASP A 43 -4.19 -3.74 22.75
CA ASP A 43 -3.82 -4.91 23.57
C ASP A 43 -3.40 -6.11 22.73
N GLN A 44 -4.11 -6.35 21.62
CA GLN A 44 -3.81 -7.45 20.69
C GLN A 44 -2.45 -7.25 20.00
N ILE A 45 -2.10 -6.00 19.70
CA ILE A 45 -0.80 -5.65 19.12
C ILE A 45 0.32 -5.84 20.13
N LEU A 46 0.05 -5.50 21.40
CA LEU A 46 0.99 -5.73 22.49
C LEU A 46 1.27 -7.23 22.68
N ASP A 47 0.23 -8.08 22.65
CA ASP A 47 0.37 -9.53 22.77
C ASP A 47 1.22 -10.10 21.63
N TRP A 48 0.95 -9.77 20.36
CA TRP A 48 1.79 -10.25 19.26
C TRP A 48 3.24 -9.79 19.33
N ARG A 49 3.47 -8.56 19.79
CA ARG A 49 4.84 -8.07 20.02
C ARG A 49 5.53 -8.89 21.10
N ALA A 50 4.83 -9.17 22.20
CA ALA A 50 5.36 -9.99 23.28
C ALA A 50 5.68 -11.42 22.80
N GLU A 51 4.82 -12.01 21.96
CA GLU A 51 5.05 -13.33 21.34
C GLU A 51 6.31 -13.34 20.46
N LEU A 52 6.51 -12.35 19.59
CA LEU A 52 7.74 -12.30 18.77
C LEU A 52 8.99 -12.12 19.64
N ILE A 53 8.93 -11.30 20.70
CA ILE A 53 10.04 -11.16 21.64
C ILE A 53 10.31 -12.47 22.39
N GLU A 54 9.27 -13.22 22.74
CA GLU A 54 9.40 -14.55 23.33
C GLU A 54 10.11 -15.51 22.38
N TYR A 55 9.76 -15.52 21.09
CA TYR A 55 10.47 -16.35 20.11
C TYR A 55 11.93 -15.93 19.94
N ILE A 56 12.21 -14.63 19.90
CA ILE A 56 13.60 -14.13 19.85
C ILE A 56 14.39 -14.58 21.08
N GLY A 57 13.80 -14.51 22.27
CA GLY A 57 14.44 -15.00 23.50
C GLY A 57 14.68 -16.50 23.49
N LYS A 58 13.68 -17.29 23.09
CA LYS A 58 13.77 -18.75 22.95
C LYS A 58 14.84 -19.18 21.94
N ALA A 59 14.99 -18.48 20.82
CA ALA A 59 15.98 -18.77 19.79
C ALA A 59 17.44 -18.71 20.28
N LEU A 60 17.67 -18.06 21.43
CA LEU A 60 18.99 -18.06 22.04
C LEU A 60 19.42 -19.44 22.56
N TYR A 61 18.48 -20.27 23.02
CA TYR A 61 18.77 -21.54 23.70
C TYR A 61 18.02 -22.76 23.16
N ILE A 62 17.08 -22.57 22.25
CA ILE A 62 16.38 -23.64 21.55
C ILE A 62 17.01 -23.80 20.15
N SER A 63 16.94 -25.01 19.59
CA SER A 63 17.42 -25.25 18.23
C SER A 63 16.53 -24.56 17.18
N ASP A 64 17.12 -24.16 16.05
CA ASP A 64 16.37 -23.50 14.97
C ASP A 64 15.19 -24.36 14.50
N ALA A 65 15.37 -25.68 14.43
CA ALA A 65 14.34 -26.62 13.98
C ALA A 65 13.09 -26.60 14.89
N ASP A 66 13.28 -26.47 16.19
CA ASP A 66 12.20 -26.54 17.17
C ASP A 66 11.37 -25.24 17.20
N ILE A 67 11.98 -24.10 16.90
CA ILE A 67 11.30 -22.79 16.98
C ILE A 67 10.73 -22.32 15.62
N THR A 68 11.26 -22.85 14.51
CA THR A 68 10.87 -22.44 13.15
C THR A 68 9.36 -22.59 12.90
N HIS A 69 8.75 -23.66 13.40
CA HIS A 69 7.31 -23.88 13.20
C HIS A 69 6.45 -22.78 13.84
N ASP A 70 6.78 -22.42 15.09
CA ASP A 70 6.04 -21.41 15.86
C ASP A 70 6.21 -20.02 15.25
N ILE A 71 7.45 -19.66 14.87
CA ILE A 71 7.74 -18.38 14.21
C ILE A 71 6.99 -18.25 12.89
N ARG A 72 6.98 -19.30 12.06
CA ARG A 72 6.23 -19.28 10.79
C ARG A 72 4.74 -19.15 11.01
N THR A 73 4.20 -19.82 12.02
CA THR A 73 2.77 -19.75 12.35
C THR A 73 2.40 -18.34 12.79
N TRP A 74 3.18 -17.76 13.70
CA TRP A 74 3.04 -16.39 14.15
C TRP A 74 3.16 -15.39 13.00
N ALA A 75 4.20 -15.53 12.17
CA ALA A 75 4.47 -14.63 11.05
C ALA A 75 3.36 -14.70 9.99
N LYS A 76 2.77 -15.88 9.76
CA LYS A 76 1.58 -16.02 8.89
C LYS A 76 0.37 -15.28 9.45
N ALA A 77 0.04 -15.50 10.72
CA ALA A 77 -1.13 -14.88 11.34
C ALA A 77 -1.04 -13.35 11.34
N THR A 78 0.10 -12.81 11.77
CA THR A 78 0.34 -11.36 11.87
C THR A 78 0.54 -10.72 10.49
N GLY A 79 1.22 -11.39 9.56
CA GLY A 79 1.41 -10.92 8.19
C GLY A 79 0.08 -10.83 7.41
N HIS A 80 -0.78 -11.85 7.48
CA HIS A 80 -2.11 -11.80 6.84
C HIS A 80 -2.97 -10.69 7.41
N LEU A 81 -2.89 -10.45 8.72
CA LEU A 81 -3.65 -9.38 9.34
C LEU A 81 -3.14 -7.99 8.92
N ALA A 82 -1.82 -7.79 8.87
CA ALA A 82 -1.23 -6.54 8.44
C ALA A 82 -1.72 -6.16 7.02
N ILE A 83 -1.69 -7.12 6.09
CA ILE A 83 -2.14 -6.91 4.71
C ILE A 83 -3.65 -6.66 4.64
N SER A 84 -4.47 -7.45 5.34
CA SER A 84 -5.93 -7.28 5.33
C SER A 84 -6.39 -5.96 5.96
N ASN A 85 -5.55 -5.32 6.77
CA ASN A 85 -5.78 -4.00 7.35
C ASN A 85 -5.06 -2.87 6.60
N GLY A 86 -4.47 -3.14 5.42
CA GLY A 86 -3.83 -2.12 4.58
C GLY A 86 -2.53 -1.54 5.13
N ILE A 87 -1.85 -2.26 6.03
CA ILE A 87 -0.54 -1.84 6.54
C ILE A 87 0.51 -2.08 5.45
N PRO A 88 1.27 -1.06 5.02
CA PRO A 88 2.33 -1.24 4.04
C PRO A 88 3.42 -2.20 4.51
N LEU A 89 3.98 -2.97 3.58
CA LEU A 89 5.07 -3.92 3.89
C LEU A 89 6.31 -3.21 4.43
N GLU A 90 6.66 -2.06 3.84
CA GLU A 90 7.77 -1.21 4.30
C GLU A 90 7.64 -0.85 5.79
N GLU A 91 6.43 -0.51 6.22
CA GLU A 91 6.16 -0.18 7.62
C GLU A 91 6.32 -1.39 8.53
N SER A 92 5.90 -2.57 8.06
CA SER A 92 6.08 -3.82 8.79
C SER A 92 7.57 -4.13 9.00
N PHE A 93 8.39 -3.96 7.96
CA PHE A 93 9.84 -4.13 8.05
C PHE A 93 10.50 -3.08 8.95
N ARG A 94 10.02 -1.83 8.93
CA ARG A 94 10.49 -0.79 9.86
C ARG A 94 10.27 -1.23 11.31
N VAL A 95 9.14 -1.83 11.65
CA VAL A 95 8.90 -2.35 13.01
C VAL A 95 9.85 -3.51 13.34
N LEU A 96 10.10 -4.44 12.40
CA LEU A 96 11.03 -5.57 12.62
C LEU A 96 12.44 -5.10 13.01
N THR A 97 12.91 -3.96 12.47
CA THR A 97 14.20 -3.39 12.89
C THR A 97 14.23 -3.00 14.38
N LEU A 98 13.09 -2.59 14.94
CA LEU A 98 12.97 -2.25 16.36
C LEU A 98 13.02 -3.49 17.24
N PHE A 99 12.43 -4.61 16.81
CA PHE A 99 12.55 -5.89 17.53
C PHE A 99 14.00 -6.34 17.65
N ARG A 100 14.74 -6.31 16.53
CA ARG A 100 16.19 -6.61 16.52
C ARG A 100 16.93 -5.76 17.55
N ARG A 101 16.72 -4.44 17.51
CA ARG A 101 17.38 -3.48 18.39
C ARG A 101 17.05 -3.73 19.86
N VAL A 102 15.76 -3.78 20.21
CA VAL A 102 15.29 -3.90 21.60
C VAL A 102 15.76 -5.23 22.21
N SER A 103 15.65 -6.33 21.48
CA SER A 103 16.08 -7.65 21.96
C SER A 103 17.60 -7.73 22.12
N PHE A 104 18.37 -7.16 21.18
CA PHE A 104 19.83 -7.13 21.28
C PHE A 104 20.31 -6.26 22.45
N GLU A 105 19.74 -5.07 22.62
CA GLU A 105 20.03 -4.19 23.77
C GLU A 105 19.65 -4.84 25.11
N ALA A 106 18.57 -5.62 25.17
CA ALA A 106 18.20 -6.40 26.35
C ALA A 106 19.24 -7.48 26.65
N ALA A 107 19.69 -8.22 25.63
CA ALA A 107 20.72 -9.24 25.79
C ALA A 107 22.05 -8.64 26.28
N MET A 108 22.49 -7.53 25.69
CA MET A 108 23.75 -6.87 26.08
C MET A 108 23.71 -6.36 27.52
N ARG A 109 22.55 -5.84 27.97
CA ARG A 109 22.36 -5.43 29.37
C ARG A 109 22.50 -6.61 30.32
N GLU A 110 21.91 -7.76 30.00
CA GLU A 110 22.00 -8.94 30.85
C GLU A 110 23.45 -9.47 30.93
N ILE A 111 24.14 -9.53 29.79
CA ILE A 111 25.56 -9.91 29.72
C ILE A 111 26.41 -9.02 30.62
N GLN A 112 26.21 -7.70 30.56
CA GLN A 112 26.98 -6.75 31.36
C GLN A 112 26.63 -6.84 32.85
N MET A 113 25.34 -6.87 33.21
CA MET A 113 24.91 -6.92 34.61
C MET A 113 25.41 -8.17 35.34
N LYS A 114 25.44 -9.31 34.65
CA LYS A 114 25.85 -10.60 35.23
C LYS A 114 27.29 -10.99 34.91
N SER A 115 28.03 -10.14 34.20
CA SER A 115 29.40 -10.42 33.75
C SER A 115 29.54 -11.75 33.00
N LEU A 116 28.56 -12.05 32.12
CA LEU A 116 28.52 -13.30 31.35
C LEU A 116 29.56 -13.30 30.22
N THR A 117 30.12 -14.47 29.91
CA THR A 117 31.12 -14.64 28.83
C THR A 117 30.48 -15.02 27.49
N ALA A 118 29.39 -14.35 27.11
CA ALA A 118 28.73 -14.54 25.83
C ALA A 118 29.29 -13.62 24.74
N CYS A 119 29.52 -14.15 23.53
CA CYS A 119 29.93 -13.36 22.39
C CYS A 119 28.72 -12.58 21.82
N PRO A 120 28.77 -11.23 21.72
CA PRO A 120 27.68 -10.45 21.14
C PRO A 120 27.32 -10.86 19.71
N LEU A 121 28.29 -11.35 18.94
CA LEU A 121 28.06 -11.81 17.57
C LEU A 121 27.17 -13.06 17.53
N ASP A 122 27.35 -13.99 18.47
CA ASP A 122 26.54 -15.22 18.52
C ASP A 122 25.09 -14.92 18.90
N VAL A 123 24.89 -13.98 19.82
CA VAL A 123 23.55 -13.46 20.15
C VAL A 123 22.93 -12.77 18.94
N SER A 124 23.67 -11.88 18.26
CA SER A 124 23.17 -11.17 17.08
C SER A 124 22.72 -12.15 16.00
N LYS A 125 23.54 -13.16 15.66
CA LYS A 125 23.21 -14.15 14.63
C LYS A 125 21.90 -14.89 14.92
N ARG A 126 21.67 -15.28 16.18
CA ARG A 126 20.44 -15.98 16.57
C ARG A 126 19.21 -15.08 16.50
N ILE A 127 19.34 -13.82 16.91
CA ILE A 127 18.26 -12.84 16.75
C ILE A 127 17.98 -12.60 15.25
N ASP A 128 19.03 -12.42 14.46
CA ASP A 128 18.96 -12.14 13.02
C ASP A 128 18.25 -13.28 12.27
N ALA A 129 18.54 -14.54 12.60
CA ALA A 129 17.84 -15.69 12.02
C ALA A 129 16.32 -15.62 12.20
N ILE A 130 15.83 -15.18 13.37
CA ILE A 130 14.39 -15.01 13.60
C ILE A 130 13.82 -13.87 12.78
N ILE A 131 14.51 -12.72 12.74
CA ILE A 131 14.08 -11.57 11.94
C ILE A 131 14.03 -11.91 10.46
N GLU A 132 15.02 -12.67 9.96
CA GLU A 132 15.08 -13.15 8.58
C GLU A 132 13.93 -14.10 8.26
N GLU A 133 13.62 -15.08 9.12
CA GLU A 133 12.51 -16.02 8.89
C GLU A 133 11.15 -15.31 8.88
N VAL A 134 10.93 -14.34 9.77
CA VAL A 134 9.73 -13.49 9.76
C VAL A 134 9.68 -12.66 8.47
N THR A 135 10.78 -12.04 8.08
CA THR A 135 10.88 -11.21 6.86
C THR A 135 10.60 -12.05 5.61
N PHE A 136 11.19 -13.24 5.51
CA PHE A 136 10.97 -14.18 4.42
C PHE A 136 9.51 -14.62 4.35
N THR A 137 8.90 -14.96 5.49
CA THR A 137 7.49 -15.34 5.58
C THR A 137 6.58 -14.19 5.17
N TYR A 138 6.82 -12.97 5.66
CA TYR A 138 6.07 -11.78 5.28
C TYR A 138 6.17 -11.50 3.78
N ASN A 139 7.38 -11.57 3.22
CA ASN A 139 7.60 -11.40 1.79
C ASN A 139 6.85 -12.47 0.99
N GLY A 140 6.89 -13.74 1.42
CA GLY A 140 6.13 -14.82 0.80
C GLY A 140 4.61 -14.62 0.85
N ILE A 141 4.08 -14.06 1.95
CA ILE A 141 2.67 -13.71 2.06
C ILE A 141 2.35 -12.49 1.19
N CYS A 142 3.21 -11.49 1.12
CA CYS A 142 3.01 -10.32 0.26
C CYS A 142 3.07 -10.70 -1.22
N ILE A 143 4.02 -11.55 -1.62
CA ILE A 143 4.10 -12.11 -2.96
C ILE A 143 2.90 -13.01 -3.20
N GLY A 144 2.49 -13.84 -2.24
CA GLY A 144 1.31 -14.72 -2.32
C GLY A 144 0.00 -13.95 -2.42
N TYR A 145 -0.11 -12.84 -1.69
CA TYR A 145 -1.22 -11.91 -1.75
C TYR A 145 -1.20 -11.19 -3.08
N HIS A 146 -0.08 -10.62 -3.50
CA HIS A 146 0.08 -10.03 -4.82
C HIS A 146 -0.06 -11.07 -5.94
N SER A 147 0.20 -12.36 -5.73
CA SER A 147 0.11 -13.40 -6.75
C SER A 147 -1.28 -13.98 -6.84
N GLN A 148 -2.02 -14.12 -5.72
CA GLN A 148 -3.44 -14.43 -5.71
C GLN A 148 -4.28 -13.25 -6.20
N HIS A 149 -3.86 -12.03 -5.86
CA HIS A 149 -4.40 -10.82 -6.45
C HIS A 149 -3.92 -10.71 -7.90
N GLN A 150 -2.71 -11.13 -8.28
CA GLN A 150 -2.32 -11.25 -9.69
C GLN A 150 -3.09 -12.36 -10.39
N VAL A 151 -3.47 -13.49 -9.81
CA VAL A 151 -4.33 -14.46 -10.53
C VAL A 151 -5.73 -13.87 -10.71
N LYS A 152 -6.17 -12.97 -9.83
CA LYS A 152 -7.33 -12.10 -10.04
C LYS A 152 -7.08 -10.99 -11.09
N ASP A 153 -5.89 -10.40 -11.11
CA ASP A 153 -5.41 -9.29 -11.97
C ASP A 153 -4.75 -9.80 -13.29
N LEU A 154 -4.64 -11.11 -13.49
CA LEU A 154 -4.16 -11.79 -14.70
C LEU A 154 -5.36 -12.33 -15.46
N LEU A 155 -6.45 -12.62 -14.74
CA LEU A 155 -7.78 -12.83 -15.32
C LEU A 155 -8.48 -11.51 -15.67
N THR A 156 -7.97 -10.36 -15.18
CA THR A 156 -8.45 -9.02 -15.53
C THR A 156 -7.27 -8.07 -15.74
N ASP A 157 -7.08 -7.60 -16.96
CA ASP A 157 -6.10 -6.63 -17.50
C ASP A 157 -6.10 -5.23 -16.79
N ASP A 158 -6.41 -5.15 -15.49
CA ASP A 158 -7.16 -4.04 -14.87
C ASP A 158 -6.36 -3.08 -13.97
N GLN A 159 -5.02 -3.09 -13.95
CA GLN A 159 -4.29 -2.07 -13.17
C GLN A 159 -4.18 -0.74 -13.94
N LEU A 160 -5.32 -0.06 -14.11
CA LEU A 160 -5.35 1.39 -14.31
C LEU A 160 -5.26 2.08 -12.96
N HIS A 161 -4.11 2.67 -12.66
CA HIS A 161 -3.95 3.57 -11.51
C HIS A 161 -4.72 4.88 -11.76
N ILE A 162 -5.99 4.94 -11.31
CA ILE A 162 -6.86 6.12 -11.46
C ILE A 162 -6.50 7.14 -10.38
N THR A 163 -5.78 8.20 -10.76
CA THR A 163 -5.39 9.30 -9.87
C THR A 163 -6.02 10.60 -10.35
N ILE A 164 -6.89 11.20 -9.54
CA ILE A 164 -7.46 12.53 -9.83
C ILE A 164 -6.59 13.62 -9.21
N ILE A 165 -6.08 14.50 -10.06
CA ILE A 165 -5.22 15.65 -9.73
C ILE A 165 -6.10 16.91 -9.63
N PRO A 166 -6.34 17.48 -8.43
CA PRO A 166 -7.10 18.72 -8.30
C PRO A 166 -6.38 19.89 -8.99
N ILE A 167 -7.13 20.67 -9.76
CA ILE A 167 -6.66 21.89 -10.43
C ILE A 167 -7.18 23.14 -9.71
N THR A 168 -8.42 23.07 -9.23
CA THR A 168 -9.06 24.07 -8.34
C THR A 168 -9.91 23.31 -7.31
N ASP A 169 -10.56 24.04 -6.41
CA ASP A 169 -11.45 23.45 -5.39
C ASP A 169 -12.60 22.62 -6.01
N THR A 170 -13.01 22.94 -7.23
CA THR A 170 -14.15 22.27 -7.89
C THR A 170 -13.78 21.53 -9.18
N LEU A 171 -12.54 21.68 -9.66
CA LEU A 171 -12.07 21.13 -10.94
C LEU A 171 -10.89 20.19 -10.72
N ALA A 172 -10.92 19.03 -11.36
CA ALA A 172 -9.77 18.14 -11.39
C ALA A 172 -9.45 17.55 -12.77
N LEU A 173 -8.27 16.97 -12.88
CA LEU A 173 -7.73 16.28 -14.05
C LEU A 173 -7.55 14.80 -13.74
N LEU A 174 -8.06 13.95 -14.63
CA LEU A 174 -7.75 12.53 -14.68
C LEU A 174 -6.91 12.25 -15.93
N PRO A 175 -5.58 12.07 -15.79
CA PRO A 175 -4.74 11.66 -16.90
C PRO A 175 -4.93 10.18 -17.21
N MET A 176 -5.08 9.85 -18.49
CA MET A 176 -5.20 8.48 -18.99
C MET A 176 -4.06 8.18 -19.96
N THR A 177 -3.39 7.04 -19.77
CA THR A 177 -2.29 6.58 -20.61
C THR A 177 -2.48 5.12 -21.01
N GLY A 178 -2.06 4.75 -22.22
CA GLY A 178 -2.14 3.37 -22.71
C GLY A 178 -3.44 3.08 -23.48
N SER A 179 -3.88 1.82 -23.46
CA SER A 179 -5.12 1.39 -24.12
C SER A 179 -6.28 1.43 -23.13
N ILE A 180 -7.35 2.16 -23.46
CA ILE A 180 -8.60 2.09 -22.68
C ILE A 180 -9.47 1.01 -23.32
N HIS A 181 -9.87 0.03 -22.51
CA HIS A 181 -10.81 -1.01 -22.89
C HIS A 181 -12.14 -0.85 -22.14
N PRO A 182 -13.26 -1.31 -22.72
CA PRO A 182 -14.58 -1.20 -22.10
C PRO A 182 -14.65 -1.82 -20.70
N LYS A 183 -13.93 -2.93 -20.48
CA LYS A 183 -13.86 -3.61 -19.17
C LYS A 183 -13.32 -2.72 -18.06
N HIS A 184 -12.45 -1.75 -18.37
CA HIS A 184 -11.88 -0.85 -17.37
C HIS A 184 -12.82 0.32 -17.01
N THR A 185 -13.80 0.62 -17.86
CA THR A 185 -14.58 1.86 -17.73
C THR A 185 -15.49 1.89 -16.51
N ASP A 186 -15.97 0.74 -16.05
CA ASP A 186 -16.79 0.67 -14.83
C ASP A 186 -15.95 0.95 -13.58
N LEU A 187 -14.71 0.42 -13.54
CA LEU A 187 -13.75 0.72 -12.48
C LEU A 187 -13.35 2.21 -12.50
N ILE A 188 -13.00 2.75 -13.67
CA ILE A 188 -12.69 4.18 -13.84
C ILE A 188 -13.85 5.03 -13.35
N MET A 189 -15.09 4.68 -13.72
CA MET A 189 -16.28 5.44 -13.33
C MET A 189 -16.47 5.42 -11.81
N LYS A 190 -16.37 4.24 -11.18
CA LYS A 190 -16.55 4.08 -9.73
C LYS A 190 -15.51 4.87 -8.95
N GLU A 191 -14.23 4.73 -9.28
CA GLU A 191 -13.16 5.45 -8.59
C GLU A 191 -13.21 6.96 -8.85
N THR A 192 -13.61 7.36 -10.06
CA THR A 192 -13.83 8.78 -10.39
C THR A 192 -14.93 9.38 -9.52
N LEU A 193 -16.07 8.70 -9.40
CA LEU A 193 -17.19 9.15 -8.58
C LEU A 193 -16.79 9.29 -7.11
N ASN A 194 -16.11 8.28 -6.55
CA ASN A 194 -15.67 8.30 -5.15
C ASN A 194 -14.70 9.46 -4.89
N GLN A 195 -13.65 9.59 -5.71
CA GLN A 195 -12.66 10.64 -5.53
C GLN A 195 -13.25 12.05 -5.75
N CYS A 196 -14.18 12.22 -6.69
CA CYS A 196 -14.89 13.49 -6.87
C CYS A 196 -15.77 13.82 -5.66
N TYR A 197 -16.46 12.84 -5.09
CA TYR A 197 -17.27 13.02 -3.89
C TYR A 197 -16.41 13.45 -2.69
N ASP A 198 -15.34 12.70 -2.41
CA ASP A 198 -14.46 12.95 -1.27
C ASP A 198 -13.78 14.32 -1.36
N LYS A 199 -13.43 14.75 -2.58
CA LYS A 199 -12.75 16.02 -2.85
C LYS A 199 -13.72 17.17 -3.18
N GLN A 200 -15.03 16.96 -3.08
CA GLN A 200 -16.07 17.95 -3.37
C GLN A 200 -15.97 18.58 -4.78
N LEU A 201 -15.54 17.78 -5.75
CA LEU A 201 -15.37 18.20 -7.14
C LEU A 201 -16.70 18.21 -7.88
N SER A 202 -16.96 19.25 -8.67
CA SER A 202 -18.14 19.35 -9.53
C SER A 202 -17.80 19.30 -11.03
N ASP A 203 -16.51 19.21 -11.37
CA ASP A 203 -16.04 19.21 -12.76
C ASP A 203 -14.74 18.41 -12.92
N ILE A 204 -14.66 17.60 -13.97
CA ILE A 204 -13.50 16.74 -14.24
C ILE A 204 -13.10 16.74 -15.73
N LEU A 205 -11.79 16.80 -15.95
CA LEU A 205 -11.13 16.74 -17.24
C LEU A 205 -10.46 15.38 -17.41
N PHE A 206 -10.86 14.62 -18.43
CA PHE A 206 -10.20 13.39 -18.83
C PHE A 206 -9.16 13.72 -19.90
N ASP A 207 -7.88 13.55 -19.59
CA ASP A 207 -6.80 13.76 -20.56
C ASP A 207 -6.43 12.44 -21.23
N LEU A 208 -6.76 12.33 -22.51
CA LEU A 208 -6.52 11.15 -23.33
C LEU A 208 -5.30 11.34 -24.24
N SER A 209 -4.42 12.31 -23.97
CA SER A 209 -3.22 12.57 -24.79
C SER A 209 -2.30 11.36 -24.95
N GLY A 210 -2.29 10.48 -23.94
CA GLY A 210 -1.50 9.24 -23.92
C GLY A 210 -2.27 8.00 -24.40
N VAL A 211 -3.47 8.15 -24.96
CA VAL A 211 -4.32 7.05 -25.43
C VAL A 211 -4.25 6.96 -26.95
N SER A 212 -3.72 5.84 -27.45
CA SER A 212 -3.50 5.63 -28.89
C SER A 212 -4.72 5.06 -29.61
N ASN A 213 -5.54 4.26 -28.92
CA ASN A 213 -6.66 3.54 -29.49
C ASN A 213 -7.95 3.78 -28.70
N LEU A 214 -8.97 4.30 -29.38
CA LEU A 214 -10.35 4.39 -28.89
C LEU A 214 -11.26 3.70 -29.89
N ASP A 215 -11.85 2.58 -29.48
CA ASP A 215 -12.82 1.83 -30.27
C ASP A 215 -14.27 2.21 -29.89
N LEU A 216 -15.22 1.79 -30.73
CA LEU A 216 -16.64 2.05 -30.52
C LEU A 216 -17.15 1.58 -29.14
N PRO A 217 -16.82 0.36 -28.65
CA PRO A 217 -17.16 -0.07 -27.31
C PRO A 217 -16.65 0.86 -26.20
N THR A 218 -15.44 1.40 -26.32
CA THR A 218 -14.84 2.32 -25.35
C THR A 218 -15.55 3.67 -25.37
N VAL A 219 -15.84 4.21 -26.56
CA VAL A 219 -16.60 5.46 -26.72
C VAL A 219 -17.99 5.38 -26.09
N ASN A 220 -18.70 4.27 -26.31
CA ASN A 220 -20.01 4.04 -25.70
C ASN A 220 -19.92 4.03 -24.17
N SER A 221 -18.84 3.47 -23.64
CA SER A 221 -18.60 3.37 -22.21
C SER A 221 -18.24 4.73 -21.59
N LEU A 222 -17.41 5.54 -22.24
CA LEU A 222 -17.16 6.94 -21.87
C LEU A 222 -18.44 7.77 -21.87
N THR A 223 -19.34 7.52 -22.82
CA THR A 223 -20.65 8.20 -22.88
C THR A 223 -21.55 7.80 -21.71
N ARG A 224 -21.56 6.52 -21.30
CA ARG A 224 -22.27 6.08 -20.09
C ARG A 224 -21.70 6.72 -18.83
N MET A 225 -20.37 6.75 -18.72
CA MET A 225 -19.67 7.38 -17.60
C MET A 225 -20.02 8.87 -17.48
N LYS A 226 -20.03 9.60 -18.60
CA LYS A 226 -20.46 11.00 -18.61
C LYS A 226 -21.85 11.15 -18.01
N LYS A 227 -22.81 10.31 -18.39
CA LYS A 227 -24.18 10.37 -17.86
C LYS A 227 -24.21 10.14 -16.35
N ALA A 228 -23.51 9.12 -15.85
CA ALA A 228 -23.46 8.80 -14.43
C ALA A 228 -22.83 9.94 -13.60
N LEU A 229 -21.73 10.52 -14.08
CA LEU A 229 -21.10 11.68 -13.46
C LEU A 229 -22.05 12.89 -13.46
N THR A 230 -22.71 13.16 -14.59
CA THR A 230 -23.67 14.27 -14.70
C THR A 230 -24.83 14.11 -13.73
N TYR A 231 -25.37 12.90 -13.57
CA TYR A 231 -26.44 12.60 -12.60
C TYR A 231 -25.98 12.76 -11.15
N SER A 232 -24.68 12.66 -10.91
CA SER A 232 -24.05 12.88 -9.59
C SER A 232 -23.63 14.34 -9.38
N GLY A 233 -24.00 15.26 -10.28
CA GLY A 233 -23.65 16.68 -10.19
C GLY A 233 -22.23 17.02 -10.68
N ILE A 234 -21.55 16.08 -11.33
CA ILE A 234 -20.17 16.26 -11.83
C ILE A 234 -20.20 16.44 -13.35
N SER A 235 -19.71 17.58 -13.83
CA SER A 235 -19.46 17.82 -15.25
C SER A 235 -18.23 17.03 -15.70
N MET A 236 -18.30 16.38 -16.87
CA MET A 236 -17.18 15.66 -17.48
C MET A 236 -16.86 16.23 -18.86
N CYS A 237 -15.58 16.50 -19.12
CA CYS A 237 -15.04 16.86 -20.43
C CYS A 237 -13.81 16.01 -20.75
N ILE A 238 -13.51 15.85 -22.04
CA ILE A 238 -12.37 15.10 -22.55
C ILE A 238 -11.41 16.07 -23.27
N CYS A 239 -10.10 15.86 -23.14
CA CYS A 239 -9.10 16.53 -23.97
C CYS A 239 -8.05 15.55 -24.50
N GLY A 240 -7.26 15.99 -25.49
CA GLY A 240 -6.06 15.27 -25.92
C GLY A 240 -6.30 14.11 -26.88
N ILE A 241 -7.47 13.99 -27.51
CA ILE A 241 -7.68 12.96 -28.55
C ILE A 241 -6.75 13.26 -29.74
N GLN A 242 -5.85 12.31 -30.04
CA GLN A 242 -4.91 12.43 -31.15
C GLN A 242 -5.66 12.47 -32.49
N PRO A 243 -5.20 13.27 -33.49
CA PRO A 243 -5.85 13.36 -34.79
C PRO A 243 -6.04 12.02 -35.50
N SER A 244 -5.04 11.13 -35.42
CA SER A 244 -5.11 9.77 -35.99
C SER A 244 -6.20 8.93 -35.33
N THR A 245 -6.34 9.01 -34.00
CA THR A 245 -7.39 8.33 -33.24
C THR A 245 -8.77 8.87 -33.63
N ALA A 246 -8.93 10.19 -33.75
CA ALA A 246 -10.19 10.81 -34.19
C ALA A 246 -10.60 10.34 -35.60
N LEU A 247 -9.66 10.29 -36.55
CA LEU A 247 -9.92 9.77 -37.90
C LEU A 247 -10.35 8.29 -37.89
N SER A 248 -9.68 7.48 -37.08
CA SER A 248 -10.02 6.06 -36.90
C SER A 248 -11.42 5.88 -36.33
N MET A 249 -11.80 6.69 -35.33
CA MET A 249 -13.12 6.67 -34.72
C MET A 249 -14.23 7.02 -35.72
N VAL A 250 -14.00 8.01 -36.59
CA VAL A 250 -14.94 8.37 -37.67
C VAL A 250 -15.09 7.21 -38.66
N ALA A 251 -13.99 6.60 -39.08
CA ALA A 251 -14.02 5.44 -39.99
C ALA A 251 -14.77 4.24 -39.39
N GLN A 252 -14.70 4.06 -38.07
CA GLN A 252 -15.41 3.01 -37.33
C GLN A 252 -16.88 3.36 -37.01
N GLY A 253 -17.37 4.55 -37.39
CA GLY A 253 -18.74 4.96 -37.11
C GLY A 253 -18.99 5.30 -35.62
N CYS A 254 -17.96 5.69 -34.88
CA CYS A 254 -18.11 6.12 -33.49
C CYS A 254 -18.94 7.41 -33.39
N ASN A 255 -19.90 7.42 -32.49
CA ASN A 255 -20.70 8.61 -32.20
C ASN A 255 -20.25 9.26 -30.90
N LEU A 256 -19.69 10.47 -31.02
CA LEU A 256 -19.24 11.27 -29.87
C LEU A 256 -20.29 12.28 -29.40
N ASN A 257 -21.50 12.22 -29.96
CA ASN A 257 -22.59 13.10 -29.56
C ASN A 257 -22.85 12.98 -28.06
N GLY A 258 -22.86 14.12 -27.40
CA GLY A 258 -23.02 14.18 -25.96
C GLY A 258 -21.71 14.10 -25.19
N LEU A 259 -20.53 13.96 -25.79
CA LEU A 259 -19.26 14.23 -25.11
C LEU A 259 -18.79 15.66 -25.39
N THR A 260 -18.25 16.35 -24.39
CA THR A 260 -17.62 17.67 -24.58
C THR A 260 -16.12 17.45 -24.73
N ILE A 261 -15.58 17.78 -25.89
CA ILE A 261 -14.20 17.45 -26.28
C ILE A 261 -13.41 18.71 -26.63
N PHE A 262 -12.18 18.78 -26.15
CA PHE A 262 -11.20 19.81 -26.48
C PHE A 262 -9.95 19.19 -27.10
N SER A 263 -9.24 19.93 -27.95
CA SER A 263 -8.01 19.40 -28.55
C SER A 263 -6.88 19.28 -27.54
N THR A 264 -6.83 20.18 -26.56
CA THR A 264 -5.75 20.24 -25.56
C THR A 264 -6.30 20.55 -24.17
N LEU A 265 -5.57 20.12 -23.14
CA LEU A 265 -5.85 20.49 -21.76
C LEU A 265 -5.93 22.03 -21.60
N ARG A 266 -5.01 22.76 -22.24
CA ARG A 266 -4.99 24.23 -22.25
C ARG A 266 -6.31 24.83 -22.72
N GLN A 267 -6.87 24.32 -23.83
CA GLN A 267 -8.16 24.81 -24.35
C GLN A 267 -9.30 24.53 -23.37
N ALA A 268 -9.30 23.36 -22.74
CA ALA A 268 -10.30 22.97 -21.77
C ALA A 268 -10.27 23.85 -20.50
N LEU A 269 -9.07 24.19 -20.02
CA LEU A 269 -8.85 25.09 -18.88
C LEU A 269 -9.27 26.53 -19.21
N LEU A 270 -8.91 27.05 -20.38
CA LEU A 270 -9.31 28.40 -20.82
C LEU A 270 -10.83 28.57 -20.87
N LYS A 271 -11.56 27.54 -21.30
CA LYS A 271 -13.04 27.55 -21.31
C LYS A 271 -13.65 27.55 -19.91
N ARG A 272 -12.90 27.15 -18.89
CA ARG A 272 -13.28 27.21 -17.48
C ARG A 272 -12.78 28.48 -16.78
N GLY A 273 -12.28 29.45 -17.53
CA GLY A 273 -11.78 30.72 -16.99
C GLY A 273 -10.36 30.65 -16.40
N ILE A 274 -9.70 29.49 -16.45
CA ILE A 274 -8.34 29.32 -15.94
C ILE A 274 -7.36 29.84 -17.00
N ARG A 275 -6.64 30.91 -16.66
CA ARG A 275 -5.68 31.57 -17.54
C ARG A 275 -4.29 31.44 -16.95
N GLN A 276 -3.31 31.20 -17.83
CA GLN A 276 -1.91 31.36 -17.46
C GLN A 276 -1.64 32.85 -17.27
N THR A 277 -1.31 33.26 -16.05
CA THR A 277 -0.74 34.56 -15.79
C THR A 277 0.70 34.55 -16.32
N ALA A 278 1.06 35.56 -17.13
CA ALA A 278 2.47 35.73 -17.48
C ALA A 278 3.26 35.88 -16.18
N ALA A 279 4.30 35.07 -16.00
CA ALA A 279 5.27 35.30 -14.94
C ALA A 279 5.86 36.70 -15.15
N LYS A 280 5.68 37.57 -14.16
CA LYS A 280 6.41 38.83 -14.09
C LYS A 280 7.85 38.56 -13.70
#